data_AF-A0A1H3M0N4-F1
#
_entry.id   AF-A0A1H3M0N4-F1
#
_cell.length_a   1.000
_cell.length_b   1.000
_cell.length_c   1.000
_cell.angle_alpha   90.00
_cell.angle_beta   90.00
_cell.angle_gamma   90.00
#
_symmetry.space_group_name_H-M   'P 1'
#
loop_
_entity.id
_entity.type
_entity.pdbx_description
1 polymer ?
#
loop_
_entity_poly.entity_id
_entity_poly.type
_entity_poly.pdbx_seq_one_letter_code
_entity_poly.pdbx_strand_id
1 'polypeptide(L)' 'MILYTYQSQELVYPADEEDYRKQELVAIPGGQLLVEKVTGTAGPGMQYRIVRLLSTDPYLYLDERFQPGRYI' A
#
# COMPACT_ATOMS: atom_id res chain seq x y z
N MET A 1 1.21 4.53 -41.25
CA MET A 1 1.83 3.62 -40.28
C MET A 1 1.85 4.36 -38.95
N ILE A 2 1.06 3.96 -37.96
CA ILE A 2 1.01 4.64 -36.66
C ILE A 2 1.99 3.92 -35.74
N LEU A 3 3.06 4.61 -35.34
CA LEU A 3 4.01 4.14 -34.34
C LEU A 3 3.36 4.31 -32.96
N TYR A 4 2.99 3.21 -32.31
CA TYR A 4 2.63 3.23 -30.89
C TYR A 4 3.91 3.22 -30.07
N THR A 5 4.40 4.41 -29.73
CA THR A 5 5.45 4.54 -28.72
C THR A 5 4.82 4.25 -27.36
N TYR A 6 5.26 3.18 -26.71
CA TYR A 6 4.88 2.91 -25.33
C TYR A 6 5.35 4.06 -24.45
N GLN A 7 4.41 4.83 -23.91
CA GLN A 7 4.67 5.79 -22.84
C GLN A 7 4.61 5.05 -21.51
N SER A 8 5.59 5.30 -20.63
CA SER A 8 5.53 4.78 -19.26
C SER A 8 4.31 5.34 -18.55
N GLN A 9 3.56 4.49 -17.85
CA GLN A 9 2.39 4.95 -17.07
C GLN A 9 2.80 5.96 -15.99
N GLU A 10 4.01 5.84 -15.44
CA GLU A 10 4.55 6.77 -14.44
C GLU A 10 4.77 8.18 -15.00
N LEU A 11 4.97 8.32 -16.33
CA LEU A 11 5.07 9.64 -16.99
C LEU A 11 3.69 10.27 -17.24
N VAL A 12 2.65 9.45 -17.41
CA VAL A 12 1.28 9.89 -17.65
C VAL A 12 0.56 10.22 -16.34
N TYR A 13 0.87 9.45 -15.29
CA TYR A 13 0.31 9.58 -13.95
C TYR A 13 1.46 9.72 -12.95
N PRO A 14 2.07 10.91 -12.84
CA PRO A 14 3.12 11.13 -11.84
C PRO A 14 2.53 10.89 -10.45
N ALA A 15 3.24 10.10 -9.65
CA ALA A 15 2.84 9.85 -8.28
C ALA A 15 3.03 11.12 -7.44
N ASP A 16 2.04 11.45 -6.61
CA ASP A 16 2.11 12.60 -5.71
C ASP A 16 3.05 12.29 -4.54
N GLU A 17 3.96 13.21 -4.20
CA GLU A 17 4.87 13.03 -3.05
C GLU A 17 4.08 12.88 -1.74
N GLU A 18 2.92 13.51 -1.64
CA GLU A 18 2.06 13.43 -0.46
C GLU A 18 1.48 12.03 -0.24
N ASP A 19 1.32 11.23 -1.31
CA ASP A 19 0.86 9.83 -1.20
C ASP A 19 1.95 8.93 -0.61
N TYR A 20 3.23 9.22 -0.86
CA TYR A 20 4.34 8.51 -0.23
C TYR A 20 4.52 8.89 1.24
N ARG A 21 4.31 10.15 1.61
CA ARG A 21 4.49 10.63 3.00
C ARG A 21 3.49 10.02 3.98
N LYS A 22 2.29 9.66 3.52
CA LYS A 22 1.25 9.04 4.37
C LYS A 22 1.49 7.56 4.62
N GLN A 23 2.40 6.94 3.86
CA GLN A 23 2.70 5.53 3.94
C GLN A 23 3.86 5.26 4.91
N GLU A 24 3.75 4.17 5.65
CA GLU A 24 4.74 3.73 6.62
C GLU A 24 4.98 2.22 6.46
N LEU A 25 6.22 1.78 6.68
CA LEU A 25 6.59 0.37 6.66
C LEU A 25 6.58 -0.19 8.08
N VAL A 26 5.78 -1.24 8.29
CA VAL A 26 5.67 -1.95 9.56
C VAL A 26 6.23 -3.36 9.40
N ALA A 27 7.17 -3.75 10.26
CA ALA A 27 7.74 -5.09 10.24
C ALA A 27 6.76 -6.10 10.85
N ILE A 28 6.61 -7.26 10.19
CA ILE A 28 5.84 -8.41 10.68
C ILE A 28 6.71 -9.67 10.64
N PRO A 29 6.37 -10.72 11.41
CA PRO A 29 7.05 -12.01 11.28
C PRO A 29 6.91 -12.52 9.83
N GLY A 30 8.03 -12.63 9.12
CA GLY A 30 8.07 -13.12 7.74
C GLY A 30 7.87 -12.07 6.64
N GLY A 31 7.81 -10.77 6.96
CA GLY A 31 7.71 -9.73 5.93
C GLY A 31 7.59 -8.31 6.46
N GLN A 32 7.12 -7.41 5.59
CA GLN A 32 6.79 -6.04 5.92
C GLN A 32 5.39 -5.70 5.38
N LEU A 33 4.71 -4.79 6.04
CA LEU A 33 3.45 -4.21 5.61
C LEU A 33 3.67 -2.75 5.28
N LEU A 34 3.19 -2.33 4.12
CA LEU A 34 3.02 -0.93 3.78
C LEU A 34 1.64 -0.51 4.26
N VAL A 35 1.57 0.44 5.18
CA VAL A 35 0.33 0.94 5.78
C VAL A 35 0.19 2.44 5.55
N GLU A 36 -1.05 2.92 5.44
CA GLU A 36 -1.36 4.33 5.27
C GLU A 36 -2.16 4.85 6.47
N LYS A 37 -1.80 6.03 6.97
CA LYS A 37 -2.54 6.69 8.06
C LYS A 37 -3.87 7.23 7.56
N VAL A 38 -4.97 6.74 8.12
CA VAL A 38 -6.32 7.23 7.79
C VAL A 38 -6.69 8.36 8.76
N THR A 39 -6.40 9.59 8.38
CA THR A 39 -6.90 10.77 9.08
C THR A 39 -8.33 11.06 8.63
N GLY A 40 -9.34 10.68 9.42
CA GLY A 40 -10.74 11.07 9.14
C GLY A 40 -11.86 10.16 9.63
N THR A 41 -11.57 8.97 10.17
CA THR A 41 -12.62 8.09 10.72
C THR A 41 -12.93 8.44 12.17
N ALA A 42 -14.19 8.84 12.42
CA ALA A 42 -14.73 9.25 13.72
C ALA A 42 -14.81 8.09 14.73
N GLY A 43 -13.65 7.69 15.28
CA GLY A 43 -13.52 6.77 16.41
C GLY A 43 -12.27 7.10 17.23
N PRO A 44 -12.20 6.65 18.50
CA PRO A 44 -11.07 6.94 19.37
C PRO A 44 -9.89 6.03 18.99
N GLY A 45 -9.10 6.41 17.98
CA GLY A 45 -7.87 5.70 17.61
C GLY A 45 -7.29 6.16 16.28
N MET A 46 -5.95 6.19 16.19
CA MET A 46 -5.25 6.29 14.90
C MET A 46 -5.47 4.98 14.15
N GLN A 47 -6.25 5.00 13.07
CA GLN A 47 -6.47 3.84 12.21
C GLN A 47 -5.49 3.85 11.04
N TYR A 48 -4.89 2.70 10.77
CA TYR A 48 -4.01 2.48 9.64
C TYR A 48 -4.67 1.53 8.66
N ARG A 49 -4.51 1.78 7.36
CA ARG A 49 -4.98 0.89 6.31
C ARG A 49 -3.81 0.16 5.70
N ILE A 50 -3.88 -1.16 5.58
CA ILE A 50 -2.87 -1.95 4.88
C ILE A 50 -2.98 -1.65 3.37
N VAL A 51 -1.92 -1.12 2.78
CA VAL A 51 -1.81 -0.85 1.34
C VAL A 51 -1.24 -2.07 0.63
N ARG A 52 -0.19 -2.68 1.18
CA ARG A 52 0.50 -3.80 0.54
C ARG A 52 1.23 -4.70 1.54
N LEU A 53 1.17 -6.00 1.29
CA LEU A 53 2.04 -6.99 1.93
C LEU A 53 3.33 -7.16 1.11
N LEU A 54 4.46 -7.01 1.77
CA LEU A 54 5.81 -7.23 1.24
C LEU A 54 6.39 -8.46 1.92
N SER A 55 6.06 -9.64 1.41
CA SER A 55 6.59 -10.90 1.91
C SER A 55 6.94 -11.83 0.76
N THR A 56 7.92 -12.70 1.01
CA THR A 56 8.26 -13.83 0.15
C THR A 56 7.50 -15.10 0.53
N ASP A 57 6.78 -15.12 1.65
CA ASP A 57 5.99 -16.25 2.11
C ASP A 57 4.54 -16.17 1.57
N PRO A 58 4.11 -17.11 0.71
CA PRO A 58 2.75 -17.12 0.18
C PRO A 58 1.68 -17.37 1.26
N TYR A 59 2.01 -17.99 2.40
CA TYR A 59 1.05 -18.19 3.47
C TYR A 59 0.60 -16.87 4.11
N LEU A 60 1.48 -15.86 4.14
CA LEU A 60 1.12 -14.54 4.64
C LEU A 60 0.12 -13.81 3.73
N TYR A 61 0.09 -14.13 2.44
CA TYR A 61 -0.92 -13.61 1.52
C TYR A 61 -2.31 -14.24 1.76
N LEU A 62 -2.34 -15.47 2.25
CA LEU A 62 -3.57 -16.18 2.60
C LEU A 62 -4.12 -15.78 3.97
N ASP A 63 -3.30 -15.16 4.82
CA ASP A 63 -3.72 -14.67 6.13
C ASP A 63 -4.56 -13.40 5.99
N GLU A 64 -5.83 -13.50 6.35
CA GLU A 64 -6.78 -12.38 6.31
C GLU A 64 -6.30 -11.14 7.08
N ARG A 65 -5.42 -11.31 8.07
CA ARG A 65 -4.88 -10.21 8.87
C ARG A 65 -3.97 -9.27 8.08
N PHE A 66 -3.34 -9.78 7.03
CA PHE A 66 -2.36 -9.04 6.23
C PHE A 66 -2.88 -8.67 4.85
N GLN A 67 -4.18 -8.88 4.59
CA GLN A 67 -4.78 -8.57 3.31
C GLN A 67 -4.81 -7.05 3.07
N PRO A 68 -4.41 -6.60 1.86
CA PRO A 68 -4.57 -5.22 1.44
C PRO A 68 -6.01 -4.73 1.59
N GLY A 69 -6.18 -3.51 2.09
CA GLY A 69 -7.48 -2.89 2.33
C GLY A 69 -8.00 -3.06 3.76
N ARG A 70 -7.40 -3.92 4.58
CA ARG A 70 -7.78 -4.08 5.98
C ARG A 70 -7.33 -2.88 6.83
N TYR A 71 -8.14 -2.54 7.83
CA TYR A 71 -7.85 -1.49 8.81
C TYR A 71 -7.32 -2.12 10.11
N ILE A 72 -6.27 -1.54 10.68
CA ILE A 72 -5.61 -1.93 11.94
C ILE A 72 -5.42 -0.73 12.86
#